data_AF-A0A3Q1FIG2-F1
#
_entry.id   AF-A0A3Q1FIG2-F1
#
_cell.length_a   1.000
_cell.length_b   1.000
_cell.length_c   1.000
_cell.angle_alpha   90.00
_cell.angle_beta   90.00
_cell.angle_gamma   90.00
#
_symmetry.space_group_name_H-M   'P 1'
#
loop_
_entity.id
_entity.type
_entity.pdbx_description
1 polymer ?
#
loop_
_entity_poly.entity_id
_entity_poly.type
_entity_poly.pdbx_seq_one_letter_code
_entity_poly.pdbx_strand_id
1 'polypeptide(L)' 'MLWLFHLLVFVTTVCLIRPDLKGRVALVTGASVGIGAAVAKHLVRCGMKVVGCARNVDQIKV' A
#
# COMPACT_ATOMS: atom_id res chain seq x y z
N MET A 1 7.84 -24.26 -4.03
CA MET A 1 7.70 -23.60 -5.34
C MET A 1 6.26 -23.14 -5.68
N LEU A 2 5.36 -23.00 -4.69
CA LEU A 2 4.01 -22.39 -4.85
C LEU A 2 3.89 -20.95 -4.30
N TRP A 3 4.88 -20.47 -3.54
CA TRP A 3 4.86 -19.11 -2.97
C TRP A 3 4.99 -17.99 -4.02
N LEU A 4 5.59 -18.27 -5.18
CA LEU A 4 5.77 -17.27 -6.24
C LEU A 4 4.46 -17.00 -7.02
N PHE A 5 3.56 -17.98 -7.10
CA PHE A 5 2.27 -17.82 -7.80
C PHE A 5 1.26 -16.98 -7.00
N HIS A 6 1.26 -17.10 -5.66
CA HIS A 6 0.35 -16.30 -4.83
C HIS A 6 0.75 -14.81 -4.83
N LEU A 7 2.04 -14.50 -4.92
CA LEU A 7 2.53 -13.13 -5.00
C LEU A 7 2.12 -12.47 -6.34
N LEU A 8 2.13 -13.23 -7.44
CA LEU A 8 1.76 -12.72 -8.75
C LEU A 8 0.26 -12.37 -8.83
N VAL A 9 -0.61 -13.20 -8.25
CA VAL A 9 -2.08 -12.97 -8.25
C VAL A 9 -2.49 -11.80 -7.33
N PHE A 10 -1.80 -11.62 -6.21
CA PHE A 10 -2.05 -10.47 -5.31
C PHE A 10 -1.63 -9.14 -5.97
N VAL A 11 -0.55 -9.14 -6.75
CA VAL A 11 -0.09 -7.95 -7.50
C VAL A 11 -1.02 -7.64 -8.68
N THR A 12 -1.53 -8.63 -9.41
CA THR A 12 -2.37 -8.40 -10.60
C THR A 12 -3.82 -8.07 -10.28
N THR A 13 -4.40 -8.59 -9.19
CA THR A 13 -5.79 -8.26 -8.80
C THR A 13 -5.96 -6.77 -8.49
N VAL A 14 -4.95 -6.12 -7.91
CA VAL A 14 -4.97 -4.66 -7.66
C VAL A 14 -4.85 -3.86 -8.96
N CYS A 15 -4.35 -4.45 -10.06
CA CYS A 15 -4.12 -3.72 -11.31
C CYS A 15 -5.34 -3.68 -12.26
N LEU A 16 -6.31 -4.60 -12.14
CA LEU A 16 -7.41 -4.73 -13.10
C LEU A 16 -8.61 -3.80 -12.85
N ILE A 17 -8.67 -3.17 -11.67
CA ILE A 17 -9.66 -2.14 -11.34
C ILE A 17 -8.84 -0.93 -10.91
N ARG A 18 -8.44 -0.05 -11.83
CA ARG A 18 -7.85 1.25 -11.48
C ARG A 18 -8.97 2.28 -11.39
N PRO A 19 -9.66 2.46 -10.25
CA PRO A 19 -10.39 3.70 -10.06
C PRO A 19 -9.39 4.85 -10.15
N ASP A 20 -9.79 5.98 -10.71
CA ASP A 20 -8.98 7.19 -10.60
C ASP A 20 -8.99 7.64 -9.13
N LEU A 21 -7.87 7.37 -8.45
CA LEU A 21 -7.68 7.69 -7.04
C LEU A 21 -6.97 9.04 -6.84
N LYS A 22 -6.67 9.77 -7.92
CA LYS A 22 -6.05 11.09 -7.81
C LYS A 22 -6.85 12.02 -6.91
N GLY A 23 -6.14 12.73 -6.04
CA GLY A 23 -6.75 13.73 -5.15
C GLY A 23 -7.51 13.15 -3.95
N ARG A 24 -7.70 11.82 -3.87
CA ARG A 24 -8.28 11.16 -2.69
C ARG A 24 -7.25 10.98 -1.59
N VAL A 25 -7.74 10.86 -0.35
CA VAL A 25 -6.91 10.61 0.84
C VAL A 25 -7.15 9.17 1.33
N ALA A 26 -6.08 8.45 1.66
CA ALA A 26 -6.15 7.13 2.30
C ALA A 26 -5.47 7.16 3.67
N LEU A 27 -6.13 6.55 4.67
CA LEU A 27 -5.54 6.24 5.97
C LEU A 27 -5.07 4.79 5.98
N VAL A 28 -3.79 4.55 6.29
CA VAL A 28 -3.21 3.21 6.37
C VAL A 28 -2.74 2.95 7.80
N THR A 29 -3.34 1.98 8.47
CA THR A 29 -2.90 1.49 9.78
C THR A 29 -1.82 0.42 9.63
N GLY A 30 -0.85 0.39 10.53
CA GLY A 30 0.30 -0.51 10.42
C GLY A 30 1.24 -0.16 9.25
N ALA A 31 1.29 1.11 8.85
CA ALA A 31 2.05 1.55 7.68
C ALA A 31 3.58 1.51 7.84
N SER A 32 4.09 1.10 9.01
CA SER A 32 5.53 1.04 9.28
C SER A 32 6.22 -0.16 8.63
N VAL A 33 5.54 -1.31 8.49
CA VAL A 33 6.16 -2.55 8.00
C VAL A 33 5.19 -3.42 7.20
N GLY A 34 5.73 -4.45 6.53
CA GLY A 34 4.97 -5.51 5.88
C GLY A 34 3.96 -5.01 4.85
N ILE A 35 2.74 -5.55 4.89
CA ILE A 35 1.68 -5.25 3.94
C ILE A 35 1.25 -3.78 4.03
N GLY A 36 1.13 -3.22 5.23
CA GLY A 36 0.73 -1.82 5.41
C GLY A 36 1.70 -0.85 4.74
N ALA A 37 3.00 -1.08 4.89
CA ALA A 37 4.03 -0.28 4.20
C ALA A 37 3.97 -0.43 2.67
N ALA A 38 3.78 -1.65 2.17
CA ALA A 38 3.66 -1.90 0.73
C ALA A 38 2.41 -1.24 0.13
N VAL A 39 1.28 -1.32 0.82
CA VAL A 39 0.01 -0.69 0.42
C VAL A 39 0.14 0.83 0.44
N ALA A 40 0.68 1.42 1.50
CA ALA A 40 0.90 2.87 1.57
C ALA A 40 1.73 3.38 0.38
N LYS A 41 2.83 2.69 0.05
CA LYS A 41 3.67 3.01 -1.11
C LYS A 41 2.90 2.87 -2.44
N HIS A 42 2.07 1.84 -2.57
CA HIS A 42 1.28 1.63 -3.78
C HIS A 42 0.22 2.73 -3.97
N LEU A 43 -0.50 3.10 -2.91
CA LEU A 43 -1.53 4.15 -2.96
C LEU A 43 -0.95 5.52 -3.32
N VAL A 44 0.24 5.86 -2.82
CA VAL A 44 0.96 7.08 -3.24
C VAL A 44 1.28 7.04 -4.74
N ARG A 45 1.75 5.90 -5.27
CA ARG A 45 2.03 5.73 -6.71
C ARG A 45 0.77 5.86 -7.58
N CYS A 46 -0.40 5.55 -7.02
CA CYS A 46 -1.70 5.77 -7.66
C CYS A 46 -2.18 7.24 -7.59
N GLY A 47 -1.40 8.16 -7.01
CA GLY A 47 -1.71 9.59 -6.95
C GLY A 47 -2.59 10.00 -5.78
N MET A 48 -2.72 9.15 -4.76
CA MET A 48 -3.40 9.48 -3.51
C MET A 48 -2.50 10.26 -2.55
N LYS A 49 -3.13 11.07 -1.69
CA LYS A 49 -2.51 11.48 -0.43
C LYS A 49 -2.66 10.35 0.59
N VAL A 50 -1.59 9.96 1.27
CA VAL A 50 -1.62 8.85 2.22
C VAL A 50 -1.20 9.33 3.61
N VAL A 51 -2.01 8.99 4.61
CA VAL A 51 -1.71 9.18 6.03
C VAL A 51 -1.37 7.81 6.61
N GLY A 52 -0.12 7.62 7.04
CA GLY A 52 0.31 6.39 7.70
C GLY A 52 0.17 6.51 9.23
N CYS A 53 -0.40 5.49 9.86
CA CYS A 53 -0.47 5.36 11.32
C CYS A 53 0.24 4.08 11.76
N ALA A 54 1.19 4.22 12.69
CA ALA A 54 1.89 3.11 13.31
C ALA A 54 2.31 3.46 14.74
N ARG A 55 2.60 2.43 15.53
CA ARG A 55 3.00 2.56 16.94
C ARG A 55 4.45 3.02 17.11
N ASN A 56 5.30 2.72 16.13
CA ASN A 56 6.73 3.06 16.16
C ASN A 56 7.01 4.18 15.15
N VAL A 57 7.30 5.37 15.67
CA VAL A 57 7.60 6.56 14.89
C VAL A 57 8.85 6.43 14.04
N ASP A 58 9.88 5.71 14.49
CA ASP A 58 11.13 5.59 13.76
C ASP A 58 11.00 4.70 12.52
N GLN A 59 10.03 3.80 12.52
CA GLN A 59 9.74 2.94 11.37
C GLN A 59 8.74 3.52 10.37
N ILE A 60 8.16 4.70 10.64
CA ILE A 60 7.20 5.36 9.75
C ILE A 60 7.66 6.72 9.25
N LYS A 61 8.77 7.25 9.75
CA LYS A 61 9.41 8.43 9.19
C LYS A 61 9.85 8.12 7.76
N VAL A 62 9.31 8.87 6.80
CA VAL A 62 9.67 8.88 5.39
C VAL A 62 10.38 10.19 5.10
#